data_AF-A0A7V5HH85-F1
#
_entry.id   AF-A0A7V5HH85-F1
#
_cell.length_a   1.000
_cell.length_b   1.000
_cell.length_c   1.000
_cell.angle_alpha   90.00
_cell.angle_beta   90.00
_cell.angle_gamma   90.00
#
_symmetry.space_group_name_H-M   'P 1'
#
loop_
_entity.id
_entity.type
_entity.pdbx_description
1 polymer ?
#
loop_
_entity_poly.entity_id
_entity_poly.type
_entity_poly.pdbx_seq_one_letter_code
_entity_poly.pdbx_strand_id
1 'polypeptide(L)'
;MFTKRWLSFSLVAILSLALLFVARNSFSAPDEGMWTFDNPPVKILKEKYGFVPTKEWLDHIRLSSVRFMDGGSGSFVSPHGLVMTNHHVAMGQLQKISTPEKNYVETGFLARTREEEIKCPDLEINVLVSMENVTDRVRAAVKPGMSDAEALKARQAVIAEIEKESLQKTGLRSNVISLYHGGEYWLYRYKKYTDIRLVMAPERQAAYFGGDSDNFTYPRYDLDVAFFRVYENGKPLETPHYLRWNSKGASDGELVFVSGNPGSTDRLYT
;
A
#
# COMPACT_ATOMS: atom_id res chain seq x y z
N MET A 1 65.66 31.33 -14.49
CA MET A 1 65.06 30.00 -14.21
C MET A 1 64.07 30.06 -13.03
N PHE A 2 63.11 31.01 -13.02
CA PHE A 2 62.22 31.24 -11.87
C PHE A 2 60.74 31.55 -12.22
N THR A 3 60.32 31.46 -13.47
CA THR A 3 58.97 31.88 -13.90
C THR A 3 57.99 30.74 -14.19
N LYS A 4 58.45 29.49 -14.36
CA LYS A 4 57.54 28.36 -14.65
C LYS A 4 56.81 27.78 -13.43
N ARG A 5 57.30 28.04 -12.22
CA ARG A 5 56.84 27.36 -11.00
C ARG A 5 55.59 28.02 -10.39
N TRP A 6 55.37 29.31 -10.61
CA TRP A 6 54.22 30.03 -10.06
C TRP A 6 52.92 29.79 -10.85
N LEU A 7 53.00 29.65 -12.18
CA LEU A 7 51.82 29.31 -13.01
C LEU A 7 51.24 27.92 -12.67
N SER A 8 52.08 26.97 -12.24
CA SER A 8 51.64 25.63 -11.87
C SER A 8 50.85 25.61 -10.56
N PHE A 9 51.21 26.44 -9.59
CA PHE A 9 50.52 26.50 -8.29
C PHE A 9 49.17 27.20 -8.39
N SER A 10 49.04 28.24 -9.23
CA SER A 10 47.74 28.91 -9.44
C SER A 10 46.73 28.05 -10.22
N LEU A 11 47.16 27.24 -11.18
CA LEU A 11 46.25 26.32 -11.89
C LEU A 11 45.76 25.18 -10.98
N VAL A 12 46.64 24.64 -10.13
CA VAL A 12 46.27 23.54 -9.21
C VAL A 12 45.29 24.03 -8.13
N ALA A 13 45.45 25.26 -7.64
CA ALA A 13 44.53 25.87 -6.68
C ALA A 13 43.14 26.16 -7.28
N ILE A 14 43.06 26.57 -8.56
CA ILE A 14 41.79 26.81 -9.25
C ILE A 14 41.09 25.48 -9.59
N LEU A 15 41.84 24.43 -9.96
CA LEU A 15 41.28 23.10 -10.21
C LEU A 15 40.74 22.45 -8.93
N SER A 16 41.40 22.64 -7.79
CA SER A 16 40.95 22.10 -6.50
C SER A 16 39.75 22.87 -5.91
N LEU A 17 39.63 24.18 -6.18
CA LEU A 17 38.42 24.94 -5.83
C LEU A 17 37.22 24.60 -6.75
N ALA A 18 37.48 24.28 -8.02
CA ALA A 18 36.45 23.80 -8.95
C ALA A 18 35.98 22.37 -8.62
N LEU A 19 36.87 21.47 -8.17
CA LEU A 19 36.46 20.14 -7.68
C LEU A 19 35.68 20.19 -6.36
N LEU A 20 35.94 21.16 -5.48
CA LEU A 20 35.15 21.36 -4.25
C LEU A 20 33.73 21.91 -4.51
N PHE A 21 33.49 22.53 -5.67
CA PHE A 21 32.15 23.00 -6.06
C PHE A 21 31.29 21.95 -6.76
N VAL A 22 31.89 20.88 -7.29
CA VAL A 22 31.16 19.75 -7.92
C VAL A 22 30.73 18.70 -6.88
N ALA A 23 31.28 18.74 -5.67
CA ALA A 23 30.89 17.88 -4.55
C ALA A 23 29.73 18.44 -3.70
N ARG A 24 28.90 19.35 -4.24
CA ARG A 24 27.50 19.37 -3.81
C ARG A 24 26.87 18.11 -4.38
N ASN A 25 27.11 17.00 -3.68
CA ASN A 25 26.18 15.89 -3.67
C ASN A 25 24.83 16.51 -3.37
N SER A 26 24.04 16.73 -4.42
CA SER A 26 22.60 16.65 -4.30
C SER A 26 22.38 15.28 -3.68
N PHE A 27 22.32 15.23 -2.35
CA PHE A 27 21.38 14.35 -1.69
C PHE A 27 20.04 14.76 -2.28
N SER A 28 19.72 14.22 -3.46
CA SER A 28 18.35 14.19 -3.92
C SER A 28 17.63 13.52 -2.77
N ALA A 29 16.76 14.26 -2.11
CA ALA A 29 15.78 13.64 -1.22
C ALA A 29 15.22 12.47 -2.02
N PRO A 30 15.26 11.24 -1.49
CA PRO A 30 14.86 10.11 -2.29
C PRO A 30 13.43 10.32 -2.74
N ASP A 31 13.24 10.40 -4.06
CA ASP A 31 11.91 10.51 -4.68
C ASP A 31 11.06 9.28 -4.40
N GLU A 32 11.74 8.19 -4.01
CA GLU A 32 11.20 6.91 -3.65
C GLU A 32 10.81 6.86 -2.17
N GLY A 33 9.61 6.34 -1.90
CA GLY A 33 9.11 6.12 -0.55
C GLY A 33 7.70 5.56 -0.55
N MET A 34 7.36 4.89 0.54
CA MET A 34 5.99 4.51 0.85
C MET A 34 5.42 5.61 1.75
N TRP A 35 4.54 6.42 1.18
CA TRP A 35 3.99 7.62 1.84
C TRP A 35 2.62 7.31 2.42
N THR A 36 2.34 7.82 3.62
CA THR A 36 1.00 7.73 4.20
C THR A 36 0.07 8.75 3.56
N PHE A 37 -1.24 8.49 3.63
CA PHE A 37 -2.24 9.38 3.04
C PHE A 37 -2.31 10.76 3.72
N ASP A 38 -1.88 10.86 4.99
CA ASP A 38 -1.75 12.11 5.74
C ASP A 38 -0.45 12.88 5.46
N ASN A 39 0.57 12.20 4.92
CA ASN A 39 1.88 12.80 4.63
C ASN A 39 2.37 12.50 3.20
N PRO A 40 1.62 12.90 2.15
CA PRO A 40 2.05 12.71 0.77
C PRO A 40 3.23 13.62 0.43
N PRO A 41 4.08 13.26 -0.55
CA PRO A 41 5.28 14.03 -0.92
C PRO A 41 4.92 15.22 -1.82
N VAL A 42 4.05 16.12 -1.36
CA VAL A 42 3.44 17.21 -2.15
C VAL A 42 4.48 18.07 -2.86
N LYS A 43 5.60 18.38 -2.20
CA LYS A 43 6.67 19.19 -2.80
C LYS A 43 7.25 18.52 -4.05
N ILE A 44 7.57 17.23 -3.95
CA ILE A 44 8.14 16.44 -5.05
C ILE A 44 7.12 16.31 -6.18
N LEU A 45 5.86 15.99 -5.84
CA LEU A 45 4.78 15.86 -6.82
C LEU A 45 4.56 17.16 -7.61
N LYS A 46 4.62 18.31 -6.93
CA LYS A 46 4.46 19.62 -7.55
C LYS A 46 5.64 19.99 -8.43
N GLU A 47 6.86 19.86 -7.93
CA GLU A 47 8.08 20.30 -8.63
C GLU A 47 8.37 19.44 -9.86
N LYS A 48 8.14 18.12 -9.79
CA LYS A 48 8.45 17.19 -10.89
C LYS A 48 7.31 16.97 -11.87
N TYR A 49 6.09 16.92 -11.37
CA TYR A 49 4.94 16.50 -12.17
C TYR A 49 3.84 17.58 -12.27
N GLY A 50 4.03 18.74 -11.64
CA GLY A 50 3.01 19.79 -11.61
C GLY A 50 1.72 19.37 -10.89
N PHE A 51 1.75 18.30 -10.11
CA PHE A 51 0.58 17.71 -9.47
C PHE A 51 0.55 18.03 -7.98
N VAL A 52 -0.60 18.47 -7.49
CA VAL A 52 -0.85 18.68 -6.06
C VAL A 52 -2.11 17.88 -5.69
N PRO A 53 -1.99 16.81 -4.90
CA PRO A 53 -3.17 16.03 -4.50
C PRO A 53 -4.06 16.86 -3.59
N THR A 54 -5.37 16.91 -3.88
CA THR A 54 -6.35 17.46 -2.95
C THR A 54 -6.70 16.43 -1.89
N LYS A 55 -7.35 16.88 -0.81
CA LYS A 55 -7.85 15.97 0.22
C LYS A 55 -8.88 14.99 -0.35
N GLU A 56 -9.77 15.46 -1.22
CA GLU A 56 -10.80 14.66 -1.87
C GLU A 56 -10.18 13.60 -2.78
N TRP A 57 -9.09 13.95 -3.47
CA TRP A 57 -8.34 12.99 -4.29
C TRP A 57 -7.70 11.90 -3.42
N LEU A 58 -7.03 12.28 -2.32
CA LEU A 58 -6.43 11.33 -1.38
C LEU A 58 -7.48 10.43 -0.73
N ASP A 59 -8.62 11.01 -0.33
CA ASP A 59 -9.75 10.26 0.23
C ASP A 59 -10.33 9.30 -0.80
N HIS A 60 -10.48 9.71 -2.06
CA HIS A 60 -10.95 8.84 -3.12
C HIS A 60 -10.01 7.67 -3.38
N ILE A 61 -8.70 7.90 -3.46
CA ILE A 61 -7.73 6.81 -3.62
C ILE A 61 -7.79 5.88 -2.40
N ARG A 62 -7.66 6.42 -1.18
CA ARG A 62 -7.70 5.66 0.09
C ARG A 62 -8.94 4.80 0.24
N LEU A 63 -10.12 5.33 -0.08
CA LEU A 63 -11.40 4.62 0.03
C LEU A 63 -11.64 3.66 -1.14
N SER A 64 -10.93 3.83 -2.26
CA SER A 64 -10.94 2.88 -3.38
C SER A 64 -9.96 1.73 -3.15
N SER A 65 -8.90 1.91 -2.36
CA SER A 65 -7.93 0.87 -2.01
C SER A 65 -8.48 -0.10 -0.96
N VAL A 66 -8.18 -1.39 -1.14
CA VAL A 66 -8.57 -2.42 -0.18
C VAL A 66 -7.37 -3.26 0.26
N ARG A 67 -7.44 -3.78 1.49
CA ARG A 67 -6.51 -4.79 2.02
C ARG A 67 -7.19 -6.15 2.03
N PHE A 68 -6.56 -7.13 1.37
CA PHE A 68 -6.93 -8.53 1.51
C PHE A 68 -6.27 -9.06 2.78
N MET A 69 -7.06 -9.61 3.70
CA MET A 69 -6.52 -10.13 4.96
C MET A 69 -5.78 -11.46 4.81
N ASP A 70 -5.94 -12.13 3.67
CA ASP A 70 -5.11 -13.27 3.24
C ASP A 70 -3.72 -12.85 2.76
N GLY A 71 -3.45 -11.54 2.67
CA GLY A 71 -2.18 -10.99 2.21
C GLY A 71 -2.30 -10.45 0.79
N GLY A 72 -2.20 -9.13 0.66
CA GLY A 72 -2.26 -8.45 -0.64
C GLY A 72 -3.05 -7.15 -0.58
N SER A 73 -3.01 -6.42 -1.69
CA SER A 73 -3.78 -5.21 -1.90
C SER A 73 -4.70 -5.39 -3.10
N GLY A 74 -5.77 -4.62 -3.14
CA GLY A 74 -6.61 -4.51 -4.32
C GLY A 74 -7.28 -3.14 -4.38
N SER A 75 -8.21 -2.98 -5.30
CA SER A 75 -9.02 -1.76 -5.39
C SER A 75 -10.43 -2.03 -5.87
N PHE A 76 -11.39 -1.23 -5.41
CA PHE A 76 -12.69 -1.14 -6.07
C PHE A 76 -12.51 -0.58 -7.48
N VAL A 77 -13.08 -1.26 -8.46
CA VAL A 77 -13.02 -0.91 -9.90
C VAL A 77 -14.41 -0.76 -10.53
N SER A 78 -15.46 -0.81 -9.72
CA SER A 78 -16.82 -0.51 -10.14
C SER A 78 -17.65 0.07 -8.98
N PRO A 79 -18.76 0.78 -9.28
CA PRO A 79 -19.64 1.28 -8.23
C PRO A 79 -20.37 0.16 -7.47
N HIS A 80 -20.43 -1.05 -8.03
CA HIS A 80 -21.14 -2.20 -7.46
C HIS A 80 -20.18 -3.20 -6.79
N GLY A 81 -19.19 -2.68 -6.07
CA GLY A 81 -18.34 -3.45 -5.16
C GLY A 81 -17.38 -4.43 -5.84
N LEU A 82 -17.16 -4.31 -7.16
CA LEU A 82 -16.17 -5.14 -7.87
C LEU A 82 -14.78 -4.72 -7.43
N VAL A 83 -13.97 -5.67 -6.99
CA VAL A 83 -12.61 -5.49 -6.51
C VAL A 83 -11.65 -6.23 -7.42
N MET A 84 -10.60 -5.55 -7.87
CA MET A 84 -9.48 -6.13 -8.60
C MET A 84 -8.30 -6.36 -7.65
N THR A 85 -7.64 -7.51 -7.78
CA THR A 85 -6.40 -7.90 -7.09
C THR A 85 -5.57 -8.79 -8.02
N ASN A 86 -4.44 -9.30 -7.54
CA ASN A 86 -3.64 -10.29 -8.26
C ASN A 86 -4.21 -11.72 -8.10
N HIS A 87 -3.96 -12.59 -9.07
CA HIS A 87 -4.32 -13.99 -8.99
C HIS A 87 -3.56 -14.70 -7.85
N HIS A 88 -2.29 -14.38 -7.63
CA HIS A 88 -1.55 -14.99 -6.51
C HIS A 88 -2.12 -14.60 -5.13
N VAL A 89 -2.74 -13.42 -4.99
CA VAL A 89 -3.48 -13.02 -3.78
C VAL A 89 -4.76 -13.86 -3.63
N ALA A 90 -5.42 -14.18 -4.75
CA ALA A 90 -6.61 -15.03 -4.78
C ALA A 90 -6.32 -16.52 -4.54
N MET A 91 -5.06 -16.96 -4.70
CA MET A 91 -4.68 -18.38 -4.74
C MET A 91 -5.21 -19.18 -3.54
N GLY A 92 -5.08 -18.65 -2.31
CA GLY A 92 -5.57 -19.32 -1.12
C GLY A 92 -7.08 -19.55 -1.14
N GLN A 93 -7.85 -18.60 -1.67
CA GLN A 93 -9.30 -18.74 -1.80
C GLN A 93 -9.69 -19.68 -2.94
N LEU A 94 -8.98 -19.62 -4.08
CA LEU A 94 -9.20 -20.56 -5.19
C LEU A 94 -9.00 -22.01 -4.75
N GLN A 95 -7.97 -22.28 -3.94
CA GLN A 95 -7.72 -23.59 -3.35
C GLN A 95 -8.87 -24.02 -2.42
N LYS A 96 -9.31 -23.13 -1.52
CA LYS A 96 -10.37 -23.43 -0.53
C LYS A 96 -11.73 -23.72 -1.16
N ILE A 97 -12.08 -23.04 -2.24
CA ILE A 97 -13.39 -23.21 -2.90
C ILE A 97 -13.38 -24.28 -4.01
N SER A 98 -12.21 -24.80 -4.37
CA SER A 98 -12.09 -25.91 -5.34
C SER A 98 -12.52 -27.25 -4.74
N THR A 99 -13.00 -28.15 -5.58
CA THR A 99 -13.33 -29.54 -5.25
C THR A 99 -12.57 -30.50 -6.18
N PRO A 100 -12.56 -31.82 -5.92
CA PRO A 100 -11.96 -32.79 -6.84
C PRO A 100 -12.53 -32.71 -8.26
N GLU A 101 -13.80 -32.32 -8.40
CA GLU A 101 -14.49 -32.17 -9.68
C GLU A 101 -14.33 -30.78 -10.30
N LYS A 102 -13.99 -29.76 -9.50
CA LYS A 102 -13.86 -28.37 -9.93
C LYS A 102 -12.60 -27.74 -9.36
N ASN A 103 -11.52 -27.82 -10.12
CA ASN A 103 -10.25 -27.21 -9.78
C ASN A 103 -10.12 -25.81 -10.40
N TYR A 104 -10.52 -24.77 -9.65
CA TYR A 104 -10.48 -23.38 -10.12
C TYR A 104 -9.06 -22.81 -10.19
N VAL A 105 -8.10 -23.40 -9.48
CA VAL A 105 -6.68 -23.01 -9.64
C VAL A 105 -6.19 -23.41 -11.03
N GLU A 106 -6.53 -24.62 -11.47
CA GLU A 106 -6.08 -25.14 -12.76
C GLU A 106 -6.88 -24.58 -13.93
N THR A 107 -8.21 -24.53 -13.80
CA THR A 107 -9.12 -24.21 -14.92
C THR A 107 -9.63 -22.78 -14.92
N GLY A 108 -9.30 -21.99 -13.90
CA GLY A 108 -9.85 -20.65 -13.71
C GLY A 108 -11.33 -20.67 -13.36
N PHE A 109 -11.94 -19.48 -13.32
CA PHE A 109 -13.35 -19.29 -13.03
C PHE A 109 -13.84 -17.96 -13.63
N LEU A 110 -15.09 -17.94 -14.10
CA LEU A 110 -15.78 -16.73 -14.52
C LEU A 110 -17.28 -16.86 -14.25
N ALA A 111 -17.79 -16.05 -13.32
CA ALA A 111 -19.21 -15.87 -13.11
C ALA A 111 -19.80 -15.01 -14.23
N ARG A 112 -20.79 -15.54 -14.97
CA ARG A 112 -21.53 -14.81 -16.00
C ARG A 112 -22.64 -13.95 -15.41
N THR A 113 -23.11 -14.32 -14.22
CA THR A 113 -24.20 -13.67 -13.49
C THR A 113 -23.80 -13.47 -12.02
N ARG A 114 -24.52 -12.63 -11.27
CA ARG A 114 -24.23 -12.38 -9.85
C ARG A 114 -24.50 -13.61 -9.00
N GLU A 115 -25.46 -14.43 -9.43
CA GLU A 115 -25.90 -15.66 -8.80
C GLU A 115 -24.84 -16.78 -8.92
N GLU A 116 -23.99 -16.71 -9.94
CA GLU A 116 -22.87 -17.63 -10.13
C GLU A 116 -21.64 -17.27 -9.28
N GLU A 117 -21.56 -16.05 -8.72
CA GLU A 117 -20.41 -15.62 -7.93
C GLU A 117 -20.24 -16.50 -6.68
N ILE A 118 -19.05 -17.07 -6.50
CA ILE A 118 -18.78 -18.07 -5.45
C ILE A 118 -18.35 -17.39 -4.18
N LYS A 119 -19.09 -17.58 -3.08
CA LYS A 119 -18.72 -17.04 -1.78
C LYS A 119 -17.43 -17.66 -1.24
N CYS A 120 -16.49 -16.80 -0.84
CA CYS A 120 -15.26 -17.18 -0.17
C CYS A 120 -15.53 -17.40 1.34
N PRO A 121 -15.14 -18.54 1.93
CA PRO A 121 -15.59 -18.95 3.27
C PRO A 121 -15.03 -18.09 4.41
N ASP A 122 -13.82 -17.55 4.28
CA ASP A 122 -13.11 -16.84 5.34
C ASP A 122 -12.38 -15.56 4.87
N LEU A 123 -12.64 -15.11 3.64
CA LEU A 123 -12.01 -13.91 3.11
C LEU A 123 -12.57 -12.64 3.77
N GLU A 124 -11.67 -11.89 4.39
CA GLU A 124 -11.93 -10.53 4.91
C GLU A 124 -11.24 -9.50 4.02
N ILE A 125 -11.99 -8.47 3.61
CA ILE A 125 -11.46 -7.27 2.94
C ILE A 125 -11.68 -6.06 3.83
N ASN A 126 -10.61 -5.27 4.04
CA ASN A 126 -10.63 -4.07 4.86
C ASN A 126 -10.37 -2.80 4.03
N VAL A 127 -11.17 -1.76 4.27
CA VAL A 127 -10.98 -0.41 3.71
C VAL A 127 -10.58 0.53 4.83
N LEU A 128 -9.47 1.24 4.68
CA LEU A 128 -9.06 2.28 5.63
C LEU A 128 -10.00 3.48 5.49
N VAL A 129 -10.86 3.72 6.48
CA VAL A 129 -11.89 4.78 6.41
C VAL A 129 -11.51 6.05 7.15
N SER A 130 -10.63 5.98 8.15
CA SER A 130 -10.06 7.18 8.79
C SER A 130 -8.74 6.86 9.49
N MET A 131 -7.96 7.91 9.73
CA MET A 131 -6.67 7.89 10.42
C MET A 131 -6.66 9.05 11.41
N GLU A 132 -6.10 8.84 12.60
CA GLU A 132 -6.01 9.85 13.65
C GLU A 132 -4.66 9.74 14.35
N ASN A 133 -3.93 10.85 14.45
CA ASN A 133 -2.67 10.87 15.18
C ASN A 133 -2.96 10.82 16.69
N VAL A 134 -2.49 9.76 17.35
CA VAL A 134 -2.66 9.52 18.79
C VAL A 134 -1.32 9.52 19.52
N THR A 135 -0.26 10.04 18.89
CA THR A 135 1.11 10.03 19.39
C THR A 135 1.22 10.63 20.78
N ASP A 136 0.62 11.79 21.00
CA ASP A 136 0.69 12.48 22.30
C ASP A 136 0.02 11.68 23.41
N ARG A 137 -1.13 11.05 23.13
CA ARG A 137 -1.83 10.20 24.09
C ARG A 137 -1.01 8.97 24.46
N VAL A 138 -0.35 8.35 23.47
CA VAL A 138 0.52 7.18 23.72
C VAL A 138 1.77 7.58 24.49
N ARG A 139 2.41 8.70 24.15
CA ARG A 139 3.60 9.21 24.83
C ARG A 139 3.33 9.63 26.27
N ALA A 140 2.18 10.24 26.53
CA ALA A 140 1.78 10.66 27.88
C ALA A 140 1.62 9.51 28.88
N ALA A 141 1.43 8.26 28.40
CA ALA A 141 1.37 7.08 29.27
C ALA A 141 2.74 6.71 29.88
N VAL A 142 3.84 7.12 29.25
CA VAL A 142 5.20 6.83 29.73
C VAL A 142 5.65 7.95 30.65
N LYS A 143 5.92 7.62 31.93
CA LYS A 143 6.34 8.59 32.94
C LYS A 143 7.86 8.54 33.15
N PRO A 144 8.49 9.67 33.54
CA PRO A 144 9.89 9.68 33.94
C PRO A 144 10.18 8.65 35.03
N GLY A 145 11.30 7.93 34.91
CA GLY A 145 11.74 6.92 35.88
C GLY A 145 11.18 5.51 35.68
N MET A 146 10.28 5.29 34.71
CA MET A 146 9.90 3.93 34.30
C MET A 146 11.07 3.20 33.65
N SER A 147 11.21 1.91 33.95
CA SER A 147 12.05 1.00 33.17
C SER A 147 11.48 0.80 31.76
N ASP A 148 12.30 0.30 30.84
CA ASP A 148 11.88 0.04 29.46
C ASP A 148 10.69 -0.93 29.39
N ALA A 149 10.66 -1.94 30.26
CA ALA A 149 9.58 -2.92 30.34
C ALA A 149 8.28 -2.29 30.85
N GLU A 150 8.35 -1.39 31.84
CA GLU A 150 7.18 -0.66 32.34
C GLU A 150 6.66 0.33 31.30
N ALA A 151 7.55 1.03 30.61
CA ALA A 151 7.20 1.95 29.53
C ALA A 151 6.52 1.21 28.36
N LEU A 152 7.00 0.02 28.00
CA LEU A 152 6.36 -0.83 26.97
C LEU A 152 4.95 -1.25 27.41
N LYS A 153 4.79 -1.74 28.64
CA LYS A 153 3.47 -2.11 29.17
C LYS A 153 2.50 -0.93 29.22
N ALA A 154 2.98 0.25 29.62
CA ALA A 154 2.16 1.47 29.65
C ALA A 154 1.68 1.87 28.25
N ARG A 155 2.56 1.83 27.24
CA ARG A 155 2.20 2.07 25.83
C ARG A 155 1.18 1.04 25.32
N GLN A 156 1.38 -0.24 25.60
CA GLN A 156 0.45 -1.30 25.20
C GLN A 156 -0.93 -1.13 25.83
N ALA A 157 -0.98 -0.75 27.12
CA ALA A 157 -2.23 -0.53 27.83
C ALA A 157 -3.03 0.64 27.24
N VAL A 158 -2.39 1.80 27.00
CA VAL A 158 -3.08 2.95 26.40
C VAL A 158 -3.47 2.71 24.94
N ILE A 159 -2.67 1.96 24.18
CA ILE A 159 -3.02 1.54 22.81
C ILE A 159 -4.30 0.69 22.83
N ALA A 160 -4.36 -0.34 23.69
CA ALA A 160 -5.53 -1.19 23.81
C ALA A 160 -6.78 -0.41 24.25
N GLU A 161 -6.62 0.59 25.12
CA GLU A 161 -7.69 1.51 25.51
C GLU A 161 -8.20 2.34 24.32
N ILE A 162 -7.30 2.99 23.57
CA ILE A 162 -7.63 3.78 22.38
C ILE A 162 -8.40 2.93 21.36
N GLU A 163 -7.92 1.72 21.06
CA GLU A 163 -8.55 0.81 20.12
C GLU A 163 -9.94 0.39 20.58
N LYS A 164 -10.09 0.05 21.86
CA LYS A 164 -11.37 -0.34 22.47
C LYS A 164 -12.38 0.80 22.44
N GLU A 165 -12.00 2.00 22.86
CA GLU A 165 -12.87 3.18 22.83
C GLU A 165 -13.33 3.49 21.41
N SER A 166 -12.40 3.44 20.44
CA SER A 166 -12.70 3.67 19.04
C SER A 166 -13.66 2.62 18.48
N LEU A 167 -13.43 1.34 18.78
CA LEU A 167 -14.32 0.25 18.37
C LEU A 167 -15.73 0.42 18.97
N GLN A 168 -15.83 0.75 20.26
CA GLN A 168 -17.11 0.97 20.93
C GLN A 168 -17.87 2.17 20.34
N LYS A 169 -17.15 3.26 20.00
CA LYS A 169 -17.75 4.47 19.45
C LYS A 169 -18.19 4.32 18.00
N THR A 170 -17.44 3.58 17.19
CA THR A 170 -17.58 3.59 15.72
C THR A 170 -18.03 2.26 15.12
N GLY A 171 -17.85 1.14 15.84
CA GLY A 171 -18.02 -0.20 15.30
C GLY A 171 -16.97 -0.61 14.27
N LEU A 172 -15.98 0.25 13.98
CA LEU A 172 -14.93 0.00 12.99
C LEU A 172 -13.77 -0.77 13.62
N ARG A 173 -13.15 -1.66 12.85
CA ARG A 173 -11.89 -2.31 13.25
C ARG A 173 -10.86 -1.20 13.47
N SER A 174 -10.37 -1.10 14.69
CA SER A 174 -9.56 0.02 15.16
C SER A 174 -8.19 -0.51 15.56
N ASN A 175 -7.14 -0.04 14.89
CA ASN A 175 -5.77 -0.47 15.14
C ASN A 175 -4.84 0.73 15.27
N VAL A 176 -4.08 0.82 16.37
CA VAL A 176 -3.00 1.80 16.49
C VAL A 176 -1.77 1.24 15.79
N ILE A 177 -1.32 1.97 14.77
CA ILE A 177 -0.13 1.65 13.98
C ILE A 177 1.03 2.48 14.50
N SER A 178 2.14 1.81 14.79
CA SER A 178 3.42 2.46 15.12
C SER A 178 4.17 2.76 13.82
N LEU A 179 4.49 4.03 13.60
CA LEU A 179 5.27 4.49 12.44
C LEU A 179 6.64 4.99 12.91
N TYR A 180 7.61 4.97 11.99
CA TYR A 180 8.97 5.49 12.23
C TYR A 180 9.64 4.88 13.48
N HIS A 181 9.56 3.55 13.64
CA HIS A 181 10.08 2.82 14.81
C HIS A 181 9.59 3.36 16.17
N GLY A 182 8.32 3.77 16.25
CA GLY A 182 7.74 4.35 17.47
C GLY A 182 7.92 5.87 17.57
N GLY A 183 8.40 6.52 16.50
CA GLY A 183 8.37 7.96 16.36
C GLY A 183 6.95 8.51 16.39
N GLU A 184 5.99 7.79 15.78
CA GLU A 184 4.58 8.20 15.77
C GLU A 184 3.63 7.02 16.01
N TYR A 185 2.44 7.33 16.51
CA TYR A 185 1.35 6.38 16.73
C TYR A 185 0.06 6.93 16.11
N TRP A 186 -0.53 6.15 15.21
CA TRP A 186 -1.74 6.54 14.49
C TRP A 186 -2.84 5.50 14.63
N LEU A 187 -4.02 5.93 15.06
CA LEU A 187 -5.23 5.10 15.08
C LEU A 187 -5.81 5.03 13.68
N TYR A 188 -5.75 3.84 13.07
CA TYR A 188 -6.37 3.53 11.79
C TYR A 188 -7.69 2.81 12.04
N ARG A 189 -8.76 3.29 11.40
CA ARG A 189 -10.09 2.68 11.47
C ARG A 189 -10.45 2.09 10.12
N TYR A 190 -10.87 0.84 10.12
CA TYR A 190 -11.20 0.08 8.93
C TYR A 190 -12.66 -0.33 8.91
N LYS A 191 -13.30 -0.15 7.75
CA LYS A 191 -14.56 -0.84 7.44
C LYS A 191 -14.22 -2.24 6.97
N LYS A 192 -14.75 -3.22 7.69
CA LYS A 192 -14.56 -4.65 7.43
C LYS A 192 -15.71 -5.19 6.58
N TYR A 193 -15.37 -5.98 5.55
CA TYR A 193 -16.30 -6.75 4.75
C TYR A 193 -15.95 -8.24 4.79
N THR A 194 -16.98 -9.09 4.92
CA THR A 194 -16.82 -10.55 5.10
C THR A 194 -17.73 -11.40 4.20
N ASP A 195 -18.60 -10.77 3.38
CA ASP A 195 -19.28 -11.47 2.28
C ASP A 195 -18.57 -11.09 0.98
N ILE A 196 -17.51 -11.82 0.68
CA ILE A 196 -16.69 -11.60 -0.51
C ILE A 196 -16.88 -12.79 -1.44
N ARG A 197 -17.12 -12.53 -2.72
CA ARG A 197 -17.40 -13.57 -3.70
C ARG A 197 -16.44 -13.48 -4.87
N LEU A 198 -15.91 -14.61 -5.30
CA LEU A 198 -15.10 -14.70 -6.51
C LEU A 198 -15.99 -14.43 -7.72
N VAL A 199 -15.51 -13.54 -8.59
CA VAL A 199 -16.15 -13.18 -9.86
C VAL A 199 -15.37 -13.77 -11.03
N MET A 200 -14.06 -13.60 -11.04
CA MET A 200 -13.21 -14.10 -12.11
C MET A 200 -11.78 -14.35 -11.62
N ALA A 201 -11.18 -15.44 -12.07
CA ALA A 201 -9.76 -15.70 -12.00
C ALA A 201 -9.36 -16.47 -13.26
N PRO A 202 -8.32 -16.08 -14.00
CA PRO A 202 -7.82 -16.87 -15.11
C PRO A 202 -7.23 -18.20 -14.63
N GLU A 203 -7.03 -19.14 -15.55
CA GLU A 203 -6.28 -20.36 -15.29
C GLU A 203 -4.85 -20.05 -14.82
N ARG A 204 -4.30 -20.89 -13.94
CA ARG A 204 -2.94 -20.70 -13.42
C ARG A 204 -1.90 -20.60 -14.53
N GLN A 205 -2.10 -21.26 -15.66
CA GLN A 205 -1.15 -21.19 -16.78
C GLN A 205 -1.01 -19.76 -17.34
N ALA A 206 -2.11 -19.02 -17.46
CA ALA A 206 -2.08 -17.62 -17.86
C ALA A 206 -1.63 -16.72 -16.71
N ALA A 207 -2.12 -16.99 -15.50
CA ALA A 207 -1.87 -16.15 -14.33
C ALA A 207 -0.43 -16.21 -13.78
N TYR A 208 0.27 -17.31 -14.03
CA TYR A 208 1.63 -17.57 -13.58
C TYR A 208 2.51 -18.04 -14.76
N PHE A 209 2.27 -17.45 -15.94
CA PHE A 209 3.04 -17.73 -17.14
C PHE A 209 4.54 -17.45 -16.91
N GLY A 210 5.40 -18.35 -17.40
CA GLY A 210 6.85 -18.31 -17.14
C GLY A 210 7.27 -18.95 -15.80
N GLY A 211 6.32 -19.13 -14.87
CA GLY A 211 6.54 -19.83 -13.62
C GLY A 211 7.60 -19.18 -12.74
N ASP A 212 8.29 -20.00 -11.96
CA ASP A 212 9.30 -19.52 -11.00
C ASP A 212 10.48 -18.81 -11.68
N SER A 213 10.79 -19.15 -12.95
CA SER A 213 11.89 -18.54 -13.70
C SER A 213 11.62 -17.08 -14.06
N ASP A 214 10.36 -16.74 -14.29
CA ASP A 214 9.92 -15.37 -14.57
C ASP A 214 9.50 -14.63 -13.29
N ASN A 215 9.62 -15.28 -12.13
CA ASN A 215 9.30 -14.63 -10.87
C ASN A 215 10.37 -13.58 -10.51
N PHE A 216 9.94 -12.37 -10.14
CA PHE A 216 10.82 -11.23 -9.87
C PHE A 216 11.70 -10.77 -11.05
N THR A 217 11.28 -11.03 -12.30
CA THR A 217 12.00 -10.57 -13.49
C THR A 217 11.17 -9.60 -14.34
N TYR A 218 11.86 -8.88 -15.22
CA TYR A 218 11.27 -8.08 -16.30
C TYR A 218 12.10 -8.31 -17.58
N PRO A 219 11.50 -8.47 -18.76
CA PRO A 219 10.05 -8.40 -19.06
C PRO A 219 9.25 -9.59 -18.51
N ARG A 220 7.94 -9.39 -18.34
CA ARG A 220 7.01 -10.40 -17.80
C ARG A 220 5.67 -10.35 -18.56
N TYR A 221 5.02 -11.50 -18.71
CA TYR A 221 3.90 -11.68 -19.65
C TYR A 221 2.71 -12.46 -19.07
N ASP A 222 2.63 -12.59 -17.74
CA ASP A 222 1.52 -13.25 -17.08
C ASP A 222 0.29 -12.33 -16.91
N LEU A 223 -0.88 -12.94 -16.81
CA LEU A 223 -2.16 -12.28 -16.52
C LEU A 223 -2.48 -12.43 -15.03
N ASP A 224 -1.63 -11.88 -14.16
CA ASP A 224 -1.76 -12.01 -12.70
C ASP A 224 -2.87 -11.08 -12.15
N VAL A 225 -4.13 -11.46 -12.41
CA VAL A 225 -5.32 -10.72 -12.00
C VAL A 225 -6.41 -11.64 -11.47
N ALA A 226 -7.18 -11.17 -10.49
CA ALA A 226 -8.43 -11.78 -10.06
C ALA A 226 -9.43 -10.69 -9.68
N PHE A 227 -10.71 -11.02 -9.84
CA PHE A 227 -11.83 -10.16 -9.49
C PHE A 227 -12.72 -10.83 -8.45
N PHE A 228 -13.02 -10.05 -7.42
CA PHE A 228 -13.99 -10.39 -6.39
C PHE A 228 -15.08 -9.34 -6.36
N ARG A 229 -16.19 -9.63 -5.67
CA ARG A 229 -17.20 -8.64 -5.35
C ARG A 229 -17.48 -8.64 -3.86
N VAL A 230 -17.53 -7.44 -3.30
CA VAL A 230 -17.96 -7.20 -1.92
C VAL A 230 -19.49 -7.14 -1.87
N TYR A 231 -20.08 -7.88 -0.95
CA TYR A 231 -21.50 -7.82 -0.62
C TYR A 231 -21.70 -7.30 0.79
N GLU A 232 -22.80 -6.59 1.00
CA GLU A 232 -23.30 -6.20 2.31
C GLU A 232 -24.81 -6.46 2.36
N ASN A 233 -25.28 -7.12 3.42
CA ASN A 233 -26.70 -7.49 3.58
C ASN A 233 -27.26 -8.27 2.37
N GLY A 234 -26.44 -9.14 1.78
CA GLY A 234 -26.83 -9.99 0.64
C GLY A 234 -26.90 -9.27 -0.71
N LYS A 235 -26.53 -7.98 -0.79
CA LYS A 235 -26.50 -7.20 -2.04
C LYS A 235 -25.06 -6.77 -2.38
N PRO A 236 -24.72 -6.59 -3.66
CA PRO A 236 -23.48 -5.93 -4.05
C PRO A 236 -23.30 -4.60 -3.30
N LEU A 237 -22.11 -4.35 -2.78
CA LEU A 237 -21.79 -3.08 -2.14
C LEU A 237 -21.89 -1.95 -3.15
N GLU A 238 -22.64 -0.90 -2.82
CA GLU A 238 -22.62 0.35 -3.57
C GLU A 238 -21.55 1.28 -2.99
N THR A 239 -20.58 1.68 -3.80
CA THR A 239 -19.50 2.60 -3.39
C THR A 239 -19.34 3.75 -4.40
N PRO A 240 -19.30 5.02 -3.93
CA PRO A 240 -18.92 6.13 -4.79
C PRO A 240 -17.40 6.20 -5.05
N HIS A 241 -16.61 5.42 -4.31
CA HIS A 241 -15.16 5.36 -4.43
C HIS A 241 -14.75 4.07 -5.15
N TYR A 242 -14.35 4.23 -6.41
CA TYR A 242 -13.77 3.17 -7.24
C TYR A 242 -12.87 3.80 -8.31
N LEU A 243 -11.83 3.07 -8.69
CA LEU A 243 -10.91 3.46 -9.75
C LEU A 243 -11.51 3.11 -11.11
N ARG A 244 -11.43 4.06 -12.06
CA ARG A 244 -11.96 3.87 -13.41
C ARG A 244 -10.89 3.32 -14.33
N TRP A 245 -11.27 2.36 -15.15
CA TRP A 245 -10.40 1.82 -16.19
C TRP A 245 -10.08 2.89 -17.24
N ASN A 246 -8.78 3.08 -17.52
CA ASN A 246 -8.31 3.85 -18.66
C ASN A 246 -7.85 2.89 -19.77
N SER A 247 -8.65 2.75 -20.82
CA SER A 247 -8.35 1.83 -21.94
C SER A 247 -7.17 2.27 -22.82
N LYS A 248 -6.64 3.48 -22.63
CA LYS A 248 -5.46 3.95 -23.37
C LYS A 248 -4.15 3.41 -22.81
N GLY A 249 -4.18 2.82 -21.60
CA GLY A 249 -2.97 2.39 -20.90
C GLY A 249 -2.11 3.54 -20.39
N ALA A 250 -0.98 3.19 -19.78
CA ALA A 250 0.01 4.15 -19.31
C ALA A 250 0.96 4.53 -20.46
N SER A 251 1.46 5.77 -20.43
CA SER A 251 2.49 6.26 -21.36
C SER A 251 3.85 6.43 -20.66
N ASP A 252 4.93 6.44 -21.44
CA ASP A 252 6.26 6.75 -20.92
C ASP A 252 6.28 8.12 -20.24
N GLY A 253 6.93 8.21 -19.08
CA GLY A 253 7.00 9.41 -18.24
C GLY A 253 5.69 9.83 -17.56
N GLU A 254 4.61 9.05 -17.64
CA GLU A 254 3.35 9.35 -16.96
C GLU A 254 3.49 9.22 -15.42
N LEU A 255 2.87 10.14 -14.68
CA LEU A 255 2.80 10.06 -13.23
C LEU A 255 1.87 8.91 -12.81
N VAL A 256 2.43 7.87 -12.23
CA VAL A 256 1.69 6.70 -11.73
C VAL A 256 1.67 6.69 -10.21
N PHE A 257 0.49 6.41 -9.64
CA PHE A 257 0.31 6.19 -8.21
C PHE A 257 -0.06 4.73 -7.96
N VAL A 258 0.61 4.11 -6.97
CA VAL A 258 0.27 2.79 -6.48
C VAL A 258 -0.13 2.91 -5.02
N SER A 259 -1.42 2.71 -4.74
CA SER A 259 -1.95 2.66 -3.39
C SER A 259 -2.06 1.21 -2.92
N GLY A 260 -1.57 0.90 -1.73
CA GLY A 260 -1.62 -0.46 -1.21
C GLY A 260 -1.23 -0.55 0.25
N ASN A 261 -0.99 -1.79 0.68
CA ASN A 261 -0.68 -2.16 2.06
C ASN A 261 0.67 -2.87 2.06
N PRO A 262 1.79 -2.14 1.94
CA PRO A 262 3.11 -2.75 1.97
C PRO A 262 3.33 -3.47 3.32
N GLY A 263 3.96 -4.63 3.28
CA GLY A 263 4.18 -5.46 4.46
C GLY A 263 5.26 -4.90 5.38
N SER A 264 6.51 -4.87 4.92
CA SER A 264 7.65 -4.38 5.69
C SER A 264 8.73 -3.80 4.78
N THR A 265 9.51 -2.88 5.35
CA THR A 265 10.71 -2.32 4.72
C THR A 265 11.73 -2.01 5.81
N ASP A 266 13.01 -2.22 5.52
CA ASP A 266 14.12 -1.98 6.46
C ASP A 266 14.97 -0.78 6.02
N ARG A 267 14.32 0.31 5.61
CA ARG A 267 14.99 1.50 5.04
C ARG A 267 15.92 2.21 6.02
N LEU A 268 15.64 2.10 7.31
CA LEU A 268 16.42 2.72 8.39
C LEU A 268 17.39 1.73 9.06
N TYR A 269 17.59 0.55 8.47
CA TYR A 269 18.55 -0.41 8.97
C TYR A 269 19.97 0.10 8.71
N THR A 270 20.76 0.22 9.78
CA THR A 270 22.15 0.69 9.77
C THR A 270 23.07 -0.35 10.36
#